data_AF-A0A5N9CLV8-F1
#
_entry.id   AF-A0A5N9CLV8-F1
#
_cell.length_a   1.000
_cell.length_b   1.000
_cell.length_c   1.000
_cell.angle_alpha   90.00
_cell.angle_beta   90.00
_cell.angle_gamma   90.00
#
_symmetry.space_group_name_H-M   'P 1'
#
loop_
_entity.id
_entity.type
_entity.pdbx_description
1 polymer ?
#
loop_
_entity_poly.entity_id
_entity_poly.type
_entity_poly.pdbx_seq_one_letter_code
_entity_poly.pdbx_strand_id
1 'polypeptide(L)'
;HKLLPLTLNTSQYFSKLPRFPISYRDIALVVDNQISAITLIKSINDHKLVINVDLFDEFTGDSLPSGHRSLAFRIHFYDQDHTLTSEEINESVDKILNKLQHTTGATIRETR
;
A
#
# COMPACT_ATOMS: atom_id res chain seq x y z
N HIS A 1 -37.28 18.11 -26.85
CA HIS A 1 -36.07 17.39 -26.37
C HIS A 1 -34.88 18.33 -26.37
N LYS A 2 -34.47 18.82 -25.20
CA LYS A 2 -33.35 19.76 -25.03
C LYS A 2 -32.20 18.96 -24.40
N LEU A 3 -31.23 18.56 -25.21
CA LEU A 3 -30.05 17.84 -24.74
C LEU A 3 -29.12 18.84 -24.05
N LEU A 4 -28.82 18.61 -22.78
CA LEU A 4 -27.81 19.35 -22.02
C LEU A 4 -26.41 18.82 -22.40
N PRO A 5 -25.43 19.69 -22.72
CA PRO A 5 -24.07 19.23 -22.95
C PRO A 5 -23.40 18.93 -21.60
N LEU A 6 -23.04 17.66 -21.39
CA LEU A 6 -22.15 17.24 -20.32
C LEU A 6 -20.73 17.71 -20.66
N THR A 7 -20.37 18.91 -20.24
CA THR A 7 -18.96 19.33 -20.25
C THR A 7 -18.27 18.71 -19.03
N LEU A 8 -17.69 17.52 -19.21
CA LEU A 8 -16.73 16.98 -18.26
C LEU A 8 -15.45 17.83 -18.37
N ASN A 9 -15.36 18.85 -17.53
CA ASN A 9 -14.13 19.60 -17.33
C ASN A 9 -13.24 18.82 -16.35
N THR A 10 -12.67 17.70 -16.82
CA THR A 10 -11.59 17.02 -16.13
C THR A 10 -10.29 17.57 -16.66
N SER A 11 -9.59 18.39 -15.87
CA SER A 11 -8.19 18.71 -16.10
C SER A 11 -7.41 17.40 -16.15
N GLN A 12 -7.19 16.90 -17.37
CA GLN A 12 -6.45 15.68 -17.63
C GLN A 12 -4.98 16.01 -17.36
N TYR A 13 -4.54 15.80 -16.11
CA TYR A 13 -3.13 15.80 -15.78
C TYR A 13 -2.46 14.76 -16.66
N PHE A 14 -1.76 15.21 -17.70
CA PHE A 14 -0.87 14.39 -18.50
C PHE A 14 0.33 13.99 -17.63
N SER A 15 0.13 13.03 -16.72
CA SER A 15 1.25 12.26 -16.19
C SER A 15 1.82 11.43 -17.34
N LYS A 16 3.13 11.53 -17.59
CA LYS A 16 3.80 10.66 -18.57
C LYS A 16 3.39 9.22 -18.29
N LEU A 17 2.97 8.51 -19.33
CA LEU A 17 2.67 7.09 -19.22
C LEU A 17 3.91 6.36 -18.67
N PRO A 18 3.75 5.46 -17.69
CA PRO A 18 4.89 4.74 -17.12
C PRO A 18 5.59 3.95 -18.22
N ARG A 19 6.91 4.12 -18.31
CA ARG A 19 7.75 3.44 -19.33
C ARG A 19 8.01 1.96 -18.98
N PHE A 20 7.92 1.64 -17.70
CA PHE A 20 8.16 0.31 -17.13
C PHE A 20 6.87 -0.19 -16.46
N PRO A 21 6.69 -1.51 -16.30
CA PRO A 21 5.51 -2.05 -15.64
C PRO A 21 5.49 -1.66 -14.15
N ILE A 22 4.29 -1.42 -13.63
CA ILE A 22 4.05 -1.29 -12.20
C ILE A 22 3.86 -2.69 -11.63
N SER A 23 4.59 -3.00 -10.55
CA SER A 23 4.46 -4.25 -9.81
C SER A 23 3.71 -4.00 -8.51
N TYR A 24 3.11 -5.04 -7.91
CA TYR A 24 2.51 -4.92 -6.58
C TYR A 24 2.86 -6.09 -5.66
N ARG A 25 2.73 -5.86 -4.35
CA ARG A 25 2.77 -6.89 -3.30
C ARG A 25 1.67 -6.63 -2.29
N ASP A 26 1.00 -7.71 -1.90
CA ASP A 26 0.00 -7.67 -0.84
C ASP A 26 0.66 -8.09 0.47
N ILE A 27 0.44 -7.31 1.52
CA ILE A 27 0.91 -7.62 2.88
C ILE A 27 -0.26 -7.53 3.86
N ALA A 28 -0.25 -8.38 4.88
CA ALA A 28 -1.19 -8.29 5.99
C ALA A 28 -0.44 -8.02 7.29
N LEU A 29 -0.88 -7.00 8.03
CA LEU A 29 -0.26 -6.55 9.26
C LEU A 29 -1.23 -6.74 10.43
N VAL A 30 -0.77 -7.34 11.53
CA VAL A 30 -1.48 -7.30 12.80
C VAL A 30 -0.97 -6.10 13.59
N VAL A 31 -1.90 -5.25 14.05
CA VAL A 31 -1.60 -3.99 14.73
C VAL A 31 -2.53 -3.77 15.91
N ASP A 32 -2.06 -3.04 16.90
CA ASP A 32 -2.90 -2.54 17.99
C ASP A 32 -4.00 -1.61 17.45
N ASN A 33 -5.20 -1.70 18.01
CA ASN A 33 -6.36 -0.93 17.57
C ASN A 33 -6.19 0.59 17.65
N GLN A 34 -5.25 1.09 18.46
CA GLN A 34 -4.94 2.51 18.57
C GLN A 34 -4.11 3.05 17.39
N ILE A 35 -3.43 2.18 16.65
CA ILE A 35 -2.63 2.59 15.49
C ILE A 35 -3.55 2.88 14.31
N SER A 36 -3.55 4.11 13.79
CA SER A 36 -4.38 4.45 12.62
C SER A 36 -3.85 3.82 11.33
N ALA A 37 -4.75 3.39 10.43
CA ALA A 37 -4.35 2.88 9.11
C ALA A 37 -3.59 3.94 8.30
N ILE A 38 -3.94 5.22 8.46
CA ILE A 38 -3.25 6.35 7.81
C ILE A 38 -1.78 6.43 8.23
N THR A 39 -1.46 6.16 9.50
CA THR A 39 -0.08 6.12 9.99
C THR A 39 0.74 5.06 9.26
N LEU A 40 0.17 3.86 9.08
CA LEU A 40 0.81 2.78 8.35
C LEU A 40 0.99 3.14 6.87
N ILE A 41 -0.06 3.63 6.21
CA ILE A 41 -0.03 4.05 4.80
C ILE A 41 1.05 5.11 4.57
N LYS A 42 1.15 6.13 5.43
CA LYS A 42 2.22 7.14 5.35
C LYS A 42 3.60 6.52 5.47
N SER A 43 3.79 5.65 6.47
CA SER A 43 5.09 5.00 6.69
C SER A 43 5.52 4.12 5.52
N ILE A 44 4.58 3.44 4.85
CA ILE A 44 4.81 2.64 3.64
C ILE A 44 5.15 3.55 2.45
N ASN A 45 4.37 4.62 2.23
CA ASN A 45 4.58 5.57 1.12
C ASN A 45 5.91 6.33 1.19
N ASP A 46 6.54 6.43 2.35
CA ASP A 46 7.87 7.05 2.48
C ASP A 46 8.98 6.26 1.76
N HIS A 47 8.73 5.02 1.34
CA HIS A 47 9.72 4.23 0.60
C HIS A 47 9.81 4.68 -0.86
N LYS A 48 11.01 5.00 -1.34
CA LYS A 48 11.27 5.64 -2.65
C LYS A 48 10.65 4.96 -3.89
N LEU A 49 10.47 3.64 -3.84
CA LEU A 49 9.91 2.85 -4.95
C LEU A 49 8.39 2.72 -4.88
N VAL A 50 7.77 3.10 -3.75
CA VAL A 50 6.32 3.01 -3.57
C VAL A 50 5.66 4.20 -4.24
N ILE A 51 4.70 3.94 -5.11
CA ILE A 51 3.92 4.97 -5.81
C ILE A 51 2.45 5.01 -5.37
N ASN A 52 1.95 3.94 -4.77
CA ASN A 52 0.60 3.87 -4.22
C ASN A 52 0.48 2.76 -3.17
N VAL A 53 -0.46 2.94 -2.23
CA VAL A 53 -0.79 1.95 -1.21
C VAL A 53 -2.30 1.92 -1.02
N ASP A 54 -2.91 0.76 -1.25
CA ASP A 54 -4.34 0.56 -1.05
C ASP A 54 -4.58 -0.31 0.18
N LEU A 55 -5.37 0.18 1.15
CA LEU A 55 -5.96 -0.67 2.17
C LEU A 55 -7.19 -1.35 1.57
N PHE A 56 -7.21 -2.68 1.51
CA PHE A 56 -8.32 -3.42 0.87
C PHE A 56 -9.04 -4.39 1.79
N ASP A 57 -8.48 -4.72 2.95
CA ASP A 57 -9.13 -5.58 3.94
C ASP A 57 -8.79 -5.14 5.37
N GLU A 58 -9.77 -5.27 6.26
CA GLU A 58 -9.64 -5.05 7.69
C GLU A 58 -10.40 -6.18 8.40
N PHE A 59 -9.64 -6.97 9.17
CA PHE A 59 -10.18 -8.11 9.91
C PHE A 59 -10.02 -7.91 11.42
N THR A 60 -11.14 -8.08 12.12
CA THR A 60 -11.21 -8.21 13.57
C THR A 60 -11.82 -9.56 13.91
N GLY A 61 -11.30 -10.26 14.92
CA GLY A 61 -11.84 -11.55 15.33
C GLY A 61 -10.99 -12.26 16.35
N ASP A 62 -11.56 -13.32 16.92
CA ASP A 62 -10.98 -14.07 18.06
C ASP A 62 -9.65 -14.77 17.72
N SER A 63 -9.31 -14.90 16.44
CA SER A 63 -8.01 -15.43 15.99
C SER A 63 -6.86 -14.42 16.15
N LEU A 64 -7.12 -13.20 16.61
CA LEU A 64 -6.12 -12.17 16.87
C LEU A 64 -5.97 -11.93 18.37
N PRO A 65 -4.79 -11.45 18.84
CA PRO A 65 -4.65 -10.98 20.21
C PRO A 65 -5.71 -9.92 20.56
N SER A 66 -6.17 -9.92 21.81
CA SER A 66 -7.12 -8.92 22.27
C SER A 66 -6.58 -7.50 22.03
N GLY A 67 -7.47 -6.60 21.58
CA GLY A 67 -7.09 -5.22 21.25
C GLY A 67 -6.35 -5.05 19.92
N HIS A 68 -6.22 -6.10 19.11
CA HIS A 68 -5.58 -6.01 17.79
C HIS A 68 -6.57 -6.21 16.64
N ARG A 69 -6.15 -5.72 15.47
CA ARG A 69 -6.80 -5.97 14.19
C ARG A 69 -5.76 -6.29 13.12
N SER A 70 -6.20 -6.91 12.04
CA SER A 70 -5.39 -7.21 10.87
C SER A 70 -5.79 -6.28 9.74
N LEU A 71 -4.81 -5.62 9.11
CA LEU A 71 -5.02 -4.73 7.97
C LEU A 71 -4.23 -5.27 6.77
N ALA A 72 -4.89 -5.43 5.63
CA ALA A 72 -4.25 -5.89 4.40
C ALA A 72 -4.07 -4.74 3.40
N PHE A 73 -2.84 -4.59 2.92
CA PHE A 73 -2.44 -3.53 2.01
C PHE A 73 -1.91 -4.09 0.70
N ARG A 74 -2.28 -3.47 -0.41
CA ARG A 74 -1.62 -3.64 -1.71
C ARG A 74 -0.66 -2.48 -1.93
N ILE A 75 0.62 -2.78 -2.04
CA ILE A 75 1.68 -1.79 -2.25
C ILE A 75 2.11 -1.86 -3.71
N HIS A 76 2.06 -0.72 -4.41
CA HIS A 76 2.46 -0.59 -5.81
C HIS A 76 3.87 -0.01 -5.89
N PHE A 77 4.73 -0.71 -6.61
CA PHE A 77 6.13 -0.39 -6.82
C PHE A 77 6.41 -0.02 -8.26
N TYR A 78 7.24 1.01 -8.46
CA TYR A 78 7.66 1.47 -9.78
C TYR A 78 9.04 2.11 -9.72
N ASP A 79 9.82 1.93 -10.77
CA ASP A 79 11.05 2.67 -11.05
C ASP A 79 10.97 3.26 -12.46
N GLN A 80 11.49 4.48 -12.60
CA GLN A 80 11.43 5.23 -13.86
C GLN A 80 12.54 4.83 -14.85
N ASP A 81 13.55 4.09 -14.38
CA ASP A 81 14.78 3.77 -15.09
C ASP A 81 14.88 2.28 -15.51
N HIS A 82 14.20 1.37 -14.81
CA HIS A 82 14.14 -0.05 -15.17
C HIS A 82 12.88 -0.77 -14.66
N THR A 83 12.65 -2.00 -15.16
CA THR A 83 11.68 -2.93 -14.58
C THR A 83 12.23 -3.50 -13.28
N LEU A 84 11.52 -3.30 -12.17
CA LEU A 84 11.90 -3.85 -10.88
C LEU A 84 11.90 -5.38 -10.88
N THR A 85 12.97 -5.98 -10.35
CA THR A 85 13.06 -7.42 -10.15
C THR A 85 12.28 -7.88 -8.92
N SER A 86 12.02 -9.19 -8.83
CA SER A 86 11.40 -9.77 -7.64
C SER A 86 12.24 -9.54 -6.38
N GLU A 87 13.57 -9.62 -6.51
CA GLU A 87 14.53 -9.41 -5.43
C GLU A 87 14.48 -7.96 -4.92
N GLU A 88 14.49 -6.96 -5.81
CA GLU A 88 14.39 -5.55 -5.43
C GLU A 88 13.08 -5.23 -4.71
N ILE A 89 11.98 -5.84 -5.16
CA ILE A 89 10.67 -5.69 -4.52
C ILE A 89 10.69 -6.34 -3.13
N ASN A 90 11.24 -7.55 -3.00
CA ASN A 90 11.31 -8.24 -1.71
C ASN A 90 12.17 -7.46 -0.70
N GLU A 91 13.34 -6.97 -1.11
CA GLU A 91 14.17 -6.11 -0.27
C GLU A 91 13.45 -4.82 0.17
N SER A 92 12.64 -4.25 -0.71
CA SER A 92 11.85 -3.06 -0.41
C SER A 92 10.75 -3.37 0.61
N VAL A 93 10.05 -4.49 0.43
CA VAL A 93 9.04 -4.99 1.37
C VAL A 93 9.66 -5.25 2.74
N ASP A 94 10.83 -5.91 2.80
CA ASP A 94 11.53 -6.17 4.07
C ASP A 94 11.91 -4.86 4.79
N LYS A 95 12.41 -3.86 4.06
CA LYS A 95 12.71 -2.54 4.63
C LYS A 95 11.46 -1.85 5.18
N ILE A 96 10.35 -1.91 4.45
CA ILE A 96 9.05 -1.35 4.88
C ILE A 96 8.57 -2.06 6.15
N LEU A 97 8.59 -3.39 6.16
CA LEU A 97 8.14 -4.20 7.29
C LEU A 97 8.98 -3.94 8.55
N ASN A 98 10.30 -3.90 8.40
CA ASN A 98 11.20 -3.53 9.49
C ASN A 98 10.87 -2.15 10.04
N LYS A 99 10.67 -1.14 9.18
CA LYS A 99 10.31 0.21 9.63
C LYS A 99 8.97 0.22 10.37
N LEU A 100 7.96 -0.48 9.87
CA LEU A 100 6.63 -0.56 10.51
C LEU A 100 6.72 -1.25 11.87
N GLN A 101 7.46 -2.35 11.97
CA GLN A 101 7.68 -3.03 13.24
C GLN A 101 8.33 -2.11 14.28
N HIS A 102 9.38 -1.36 13.89
CA HIS A 102 10.07 -0.45 14.81
C HIS A 102 9.24 0.77 15.21
N THR A 103 8.39 1.28 14.31
CA THR A 103 7.65 2.54 14.53
C THR A 103 6.28 2.34 15.15
N THR A 104 5.61 1.21 14.89
CA THR A 104 4.24 0.96 15.35
C THR A 104 4.06 -0.37 16.07
N GLY A 105 5.10 -1.21 16.15
CA GLY A 105 4.99 -2.57 16.69
C GLY A 105 4.20 -3.53 15.78
N ALA A 106 3.96 -3.15 14.52
CA ALA A 106 3.21 -4.00 13.58
C ALA A 106 3.96 -5.32 13.31
N THR A 107 3.21 -6.41 13.19
CA THR A 107 3.77 -7.73 12.84
C THR A 107 3.11 -8.28 11.58
N ILE A 108 3.86 -9.07 10.82
CA ILE A 108 3.36 -9.74 9.61
C ILE A 108 2.37 -10.83 10.03
N ARG A 109 1.22 -10.88 9.36
CA ARG A 109 0.34 -12.03 9.38
C ARG A 109 0.73 -12.97 8.24
N GLU A 110 1.40 -14.08 8.55
CA GLU A 110 1.54 -15.17 7.60
C GLU A 110 0.15 -15.72 7.26
N THR A 111 -0.28 -15.54 6.02
CA THR A 111 -1.44 -16.26 5.49
C THR A 111 -0.88 -17.56 4.91
N ARG A 112 -0.96 -18.65 5.68
CA ARG A 112 -0.68 -20.01 5.18
C ARG A 112 -1.79 -20.49 4.27
#